data_AF-A0A8J7NMY7-F1
#
_entry.id   AF-A0A8J7NMY7-F1
#
_cell.length_a   1.000
_cell.length_b   1.000
_cell.length_c   1.000
_cell.angle_alpha   90.00
_cell.angle_beta   90.00
_cell.angle_gamma   90.00
#
_symmetry.space_group_name_H-M   'P 1'
#
loop_
_entity.id
_entity.type
_entity.pdbx_description
1 polymer ?
#
loop_
_entity_poly.entity_id
_entity_poly.type
_entity_poly.pdbx_seq_one_letter_code
_entity_poly.pdbx_strand_id
1 'polypeptide(L)'
;MSGRRVALKAIDWMAFAERVPPNQKAMFNALKTRSDAIAARLASLPEKPAVIDWNYYRTAVAKAGMVDEFEKKFSALKVPEPVDTQNSKIDAQEQESNKIAALYIEASKARVEQYEKELEKFKNMIPFDQMTVEDLNETFPETKLDKEKYPYWPHKPIADL
;
A
#
# COMPACT_ATOMS: atom_id res chain seq x y z
N MET A 1 -22.80 12.08 20.33
CA MET A 1 -21.94 11.25 19.47
C MET A 1 -20.58 11.94 19.28
N SER A 2 -19.79 12.00 20.35
CA SER A 2 -18.43 12.55 20.36
C SER A 2 -17.38 11.59 19.77
N GLY A 3 -17.80 10.39 19.36
CA GLY A 3 -16.94 9.26 19.03
C GLY A 3 -16.42 9.21 17.60
N ARG A 4 -16.70 10.23 16.77
CA ARG A 4 -16.19 10.31 15.38
C ARG A 4 -15.17 11.41 15.14
N ARG A 5 -14.73 12.11 16.20
CA ARG A 5 -13.41 12.74 16.16
C ARG A 5 -12.38 11.62 16.18
N VAL A 6 -12.11 11.08 14.98
CA VAL A 6 -10.94 10.27 14.64
C VAL A 6 -10.62 9.23 15.70
N ALA A 7 -11.05 7.99 15.47
CA ALA A 7 -10.36 6.87 16.08
C ALA A 7 -8.87 7.03 15.73
N LEU A 8 -8.08 7.47 16.71
CA LEU A 8 -6.62 7.56 16.70
C LEU A 8 -6.08 6.13 16.60
N LYS A 9 -6.33 5.43 15.48
CA LYS A 9 -5.45 4.36 15.07
C LYS A 9 -4.17 5.08 14.67
N ALA A 10 -3.23 5.15 15.61
CA ALA A 10 -1.88 5.62 15.33
C ALA A 10 -1.36 4.80 14.15
N ILE A 11 -1.31 5.42 12.97
CA ILE A 11 -0.71 4.79 11.80
C ILE A 11 0.77 4.67 12.12
N ASP A 12 1.30 3.45 12.11
CA ASP A 12 2.73 3.23 12.21
C ASP A 12 3.38 3.66 10.88
N TRP A 13 3.73 4.94 10.81
CA TRP A 13 4.37 5.52 9.63
C TRP A 13 5.75 4.94 9.35
N MET A 14 6.42 4.35 10.34
CA MET A 14 7.71 3.69 10.11
C MET A 14 7.50 2.35 9.43
N ALA A 15 6.64 1.50 9.99
CA ALA A 15 6.30 0.21 9.39
C ALA A 15 5.68 0.36 7.99
N PHE A 16 4.92 1.44 7.74
CA PHE A 16 4.40 1.71 6.41
C PHE A 16 5.50 2.15 5.44
N ALA A 17 6.44 3.01 5.86
CA ALA A 17 7.55 3.46 5.03
C ALA A 17 8.46 2.30 4.58
N GLU A 18 8.67 1.28 5.42
CA GLU A 18 9.47 0.10 5.09
C GLU A 18 8.86 -0.74 3.94
N ARG A 19 7.54 -0.75 3.83
CA ARG A 19 6.81 -1.53 2.82
C ARG A 19 6.66 -0.80 1.49
N VAL A 20 6.96 0.51 1.44
CA VAL A 20 6.78 1.34 0.25
C VAL A 20 7.95 1.13 -0.71
N PRO A 21 7.68 0.68 -1.96
CA PRO A 21 8.73 0.52 -2.95
C PRO A 21 9.34 1.88 -3.36
N PRO A 22 10.61 1.92 -3.84
CA PRO A 22 11.32 3.17 -4.13
C PRO A 22 10.60 4.12 -5.08
N ASN A 23 9.91 3.58 -6.10
CA ASN A 23 9.14 4.34 -7.08
C ASN A 23 7.89 5.03 -6.50
N GLN A 24 7.40 4.58 -5.35
CA GLN A 24 6.18 5.12 -4.70
C GLN A 24 6.48 6.02 -3.50
N LYS A 25 7.76 6.20 -3.13
CA LYS A 25 8.16 7.04 -1.98
C LYS A 25 7.66 8.48 -2.06
N ALA A 26 7.63 9.07 -3.25
CA ALA A 26 7.11 10.43 -3.45
C ALA A 26 5.61 10.54 -3.11
N MET A 27 4.81 9.54 -3.51
CA MET A 27 3.38 9.49 -3.22
C MET A 27 3.12 9.27 -1.72
N PHE A 28 3.90 8.40 -1.08
CA PHE A 28 3.83 8.17 0.36
C PHE A 28 4.14 9.46 1.17
N ASN A 29 5.20 10.18 0.81
CA ASN A 29 5.55 11.43 1.48
C ASN A 29 4.44 12.49 1.32
N ALA A 30 3.82 12.57 0.14
CA ALA A 30 2.70 13.46 -0.10
C ALA A 30 1.46 13.09 0.75
N LEU A 31 1.16 11.78 0.87
CA LEU A 31 0.07 11.29 1.72
C LEU A 31 0.32 11.62 3.19
N LYS A 32 1.53 11.33 3.70
CA LYS A 32 1.92 11.61 5.08
C LYS A 32 1.79 13.09 5.41
N THR A 33 2.35 13.95 4.56
CA THR A 33 2.28 15.42 4.75
C THR A 33 0.84 15.92 4.83
N ARG A 34 -0.05 15.42 3.96
CA ARG A 34 -1.47 15.79 3.97
C ARG A 34 -2.18 15.26 5.21
N SER A 35 -1.89 14.02 5.62
CA SER A 35 -2.46 13.42 6.82
C SER A 35 -2.08 14.19 8.08
N ASP A 36 -0.79 14.48 8.26
CA ASP A 36 -0.27 15.24 9.39
C ASP A 36 -0.84 16.68 9.42
N ALA A 37 -0.95 17.33 8.26
CA ALA A 37 -1.53 18.66 8.16
C ALA A 37 -3.03 18.68 8.55
N ILE A 38 -3.79 17.65 8.16
CA ILE A 38 -5.20 17.52 8.56
C ILE A 38 -5.32 17.22 10.05
N ALA A 39 -4.48 16.32 10.58
CA ALA A 39 -4.45 15.98 11.99
C ALA A 39 -4.13 17.21 12.86
N ALA A 40 -3.13 18.02 12.46
CA ALA A 40 -2.79 19.27 13.14
C ALA A 40 -3.94 20.28 13.12
N ARG A 41 -4.61 20.45 11.97
CA ARG A 41 -5.80 21.32 11.87
C ARG A 41 -6.93 20.84 12.76
N LEU A 42 -7.19 19.54 12.79
CA LEU A 42 -8.24 18.96 13.61
C LEU A 42 -7.96 19.11 15.11
N ALA A 43 -6.70 18.98 15.52
CA ALA A 43 -6.26 19.21 16.90
C ALA A 43 -6.36 20.69 17.31
N SER A 44 -6.18 21.63 16.37
CA SER A 44 -6.33 23.07 16.65
C SER A 44 -7.78 23.53 16.84
N LEU A 45 -8.76 22.74 16.38
CA LEU A 45 -10.17 23.09 16.44
C LEU A 45 -10.80 22.63 17.77
N PRO A 46 -11.43 23.53 18.54
CA PRO A 46 -11.99 23.19 19.84
C PRO A 46 -13.08 22.13 19.75
N GLU A 47 -13.18 21.29 20.79
CA GLU A 47 -14.08 20.16 20.72
C GLU A 47 -15.56 20.53 20.65
N LYS A 48 -15.89 21.60 21.37
CA LYS A 48 -17.21 22.18 21.43
C LYS A 48 -17.15 23.58 20.81
N PRO A 49 -18.23 24.03 20.16
CA PRO A 49 -18.33 25.43 19.77
C PRO A 49 -18.18 26.34 21.00
N ALA A 50 -17.71 27.57 20.78
CA ALA A 50 -17.58 28.55 21.87
C ALA A 50 -18.93 28.72 22.59
N VAL A 51 -18.90 28.68 23.92
CA VAL A 51 -20.10 28.91 24.73
C VAL A 51 -20.45 30.39 24.64
N ILE A 52 -21.64 30.69 24.16
CA ILE A 52 -22.17 32.05 24.09
C ILE A 52 -22.76 32.41 25.46
N ASP A 53 -22.33 33.53 26.05
CA ASP A 53 -22.93 34.06 27.27
C ASP A 53 -24.21 34.84 26.94
N TRP A 54 -25.33 34.13 26.86
CA TRP A 54 -26.64 34.71 26.58
C TRP A 54 -27.11 35.68 27.67
N ASN A 55 -26.68 35.50 28.93
CA ASN A 55 -27.09 36.36 30.05
C ASN A 55 -26.48 37.76 29.93
N TYR A 56 -25.21 37.85 29.52
CA TYR A 56 -24.59 39.13 29.20
C TYR A 56 -25.39 39.89 28.14
N TYR A 57 -25.76 39.24 27.03
CA TYR A 57 -26.51 39.87 25.95
C TYR A 57 -27.94 40.25 26.32
N ARG A 58 -28.62 39.48 27.20
CA ARG A 58 -29.94 39.86 27.73
C ARG A 58 -29.91 41.21 28.45
N THR A 59 -28.82 41.52 29.16
CA THR A 59 -28.68 42.78 29.90
C THR A 59 -28.23 43.96 29.03
N ALA A 60 -27.43 43.69 27.99
CA ALA A 60 -26.89 44.72 27.12
C ALA A 60 -27.82 45.13 25.96
N VAL A 61 -28.72 44.24 25.52
CA VAL A 61 -29.62 44.49 24.38
C VAL A 61 -30.93 45.12 24.86
N ALA A 62 -31.19 46.35 24.42
CA ALA A 62 -32.39 47.11 24.80
C ALA A 62 -33.72 46.52 24.28
N LYS A 63 -33.67 45.68 23.23
CA LYS A 63 -34.86 45.06 22.64
C LYS A 63 -35.22 43.76 23.36
N ALA A 64 -36.25 43.81 24.20
CA ALA A 64 -36.78 42.66 24.92
C ALA A 64 -37.19 41.52 23.97
N GLY A 65 -36.87 40.27 24.33
CA GLY A 65 -37.23 39.06 23.58
C GLY A 65 -36.34 38.71 22.38
N MET A 66 -35.53 39.65 21.88
CA MET A 66 -34.65 39.39 20.72
C MET A 66 -33.60 38.31 21.04
N VAL A 67 -32.96 38.41 22.21
CA VAL A 67 -31.91 37.47 22.64
C VAL A 67 -32.46 36.05 22.81
N ASP A 68 -33.67 35.91 23.35
CA ASP A 68 -34.32 34.61 23.55
C ASP A 68 -34.71 33.95 22.21
N GLU A 69 -35.13 34.74 21.21
CA GLU A 69 -35.37 34.22 19.86
C GLU A 69 -34.09 33.69 19.19
N PHE A 70 -32.96 34.38 19.38
CA PHE A 70 -31.67 33.95 18.85
C PHE A 70 -31.13 32.71 19.57
N GLU A 71 -31.24 32.64 20.89
CA GLU A 71 -30.86 31.44 21.66
C GLU A 71 -31.66 30.22 21.20
N LYS A 72 -32.98 30.39 20.98
CA LYS A 72 -33.86 29.32 20.49
C LYS A 72 -33.51 28.87 19.07
N LYS A 73 -33.18 29.80 18.17
CA LYS A 73 -32.75 29.46 16.79
C LYS A 73 -31.36 28.84 16.76
N PHE A 74 -30.43 29.30 17.60
CA PHE A 74 -29.07 28.79 17.68
C PHE A 74 -29.03 27.36 18.25
N SER A 75 -29.80 27.09 19.30
CA SER A 75 -29.93 25.74 19.87
C SER A 75 -30.64 24.75 18.94
N ALA A 76 -31.55 25.24 18.08
CA ALA A 76 -32.21 24.42 17.07
C ALA A 76 -31.32 24.12 15.85
N LEU A 77 -30.28 24.93 15.60
CA LEU A 77 -29.38 24.74 14.47
C LEU A 77 -28.47 23.52 14.72
N LYS A 78 -28.67 22.47 13.93
CA LYS A 78 -27.74 21.35 13.84
C LYS A 78 -26.86 21.54 12.62
N VAL A 79 -25.54 21.60 12.81
CA VAL A 79 -24.58 21.63 11.70
C VAL A 79 -24.64 20.26 11.00
N PRO A 80 -24.96 20.20 9.70
CA PRO A 80 -25.01 18.93 8.97
C PRO A 80 -23.61 18.32 8.89
N GLU A 81 -23.52 17.03 9.22
CA GLU A 81 -22.28 16.28 9.11
C GLU A 81 -21.97 15.99 7.63
N PRO A 82 -20.69 15.98 7.21
CA PRO A 82 -20.32 15.55 5.87
C PRO A 82 -20.73 14.10 5.63
N VAL A 83 -21.38 13.84 4.50
CA VAL A 83 -21.70 12.47 4.07
C VAL A 83 -20.43 11.79 3.57
N ASP A 84 -20.18 10.59 4.04
CA ASP A 84 -19.07 9.77 3.57
C ASP A 84 -19.37 9.20 2.18
N THR A 85 -18.52 9.54 1.21
CA THR A 85 -18.63 9.13 -0.20
C THR A 85 -17.44 8.30 -0.67
N GLN A 86 -16.43 8.10 0.19
CA GLN A 86 -15.14 7.55 -0.23
C GLN A 86 -14.87 6.15 0.31
N ASN A 87 -15.48 5.76 1.44
CA ASN A 87 -15.25 4.42 2.01
C ASN A 87 -15.55 3.28 1.03
N SER A 88 -16.65 3.36 0.27
CA SER A 88 -16.98 2.33 -0.73
C SER A 88 -15.93 2.19 -1.83
N LYS A 89 -15.25 3.27 -2.21
CA LYS A 89 -14.17 3.23 -3.21
C LYS A 89 -12.89 2.63 -2.63
N ILE A 90 -12.60 2.92 -1.37
CA ILE A 90 -11.46 2.35 -0.66
C ILE A 90 -11.63 0.84 -0.50
N ASP A 91 -12.83 0.40 -0.09
CA ASP A 91 -13.15 -1.03 0.06
C ASP A 91 -13.00 -1.78 -1.28
N ALA A 92 -13.45 -1.17 -2.39
CA ALA A 92 -13.28 -1.75 -3.72
C ALA A 92 -11.80 -1.88 -4.11
N GLN A 93 -11.01 -0.83 -3.88
CA GLN A 93 -9.56 -0.84 -4.15
C GLN A 93 -8.81 -1.87 -3.30
N GLU A 94 -9.22 -2.05 -2.03
CA GLU A 94 -8.66 -3.08 -1.15
C GLU A 94 -8.93 -4.48 -1.69
N GLN A 95 -10.17 -4.75 -2.12
CA GLN A 95 -10.54 -6.05 -2.71
C GLN A 95 -9.76 -6.36 -3.99
N GLU A 96 -9.56 -5.38 -4.87
CA GLU A 96 -8.74 -5.54 -6.08
C GLU A 96 -7.28 -5.83 -5.74
N SER A 97 -6.71 -5.07 -4.79
CA SER A 97 -5.33 -5.25 -4.34
C SER A 97 -5.11 -6.63 -3.72
N ASN A 98 -6.07 -7.13 -2.93
CA ASN A 98 -6.01 -8.46 -2.32
C ASN A 98 -6.03 -9.59 -3.36
N LYS A 99 -6.81 -9.44 -4.45
CA LYS A 99 -6.81 -10.40 -5.56
C LYS A 99 -5.45 -10.44 -6.26
N ILE A 100 -4.87 -9.28 -6.54
CA ILE A 100 -3.54 -9.17 -7.17
C ILE A 100 -2.47 -9.80 -6.27
N ALA A 101 -2.53 -9.53 -4.96
CA ALA A 101 -1.60 -10.10 -3.99
C ALA A 101 -1.70 -11.63 -3.93
N ALA A 102 -2.92 -12.20 -3.92
CA ALA A 102 -3.12 -13.65 -3.93
C ALA A 102 -2.54 -14.29 -5.19
N LEU A 103 -2.81 -13.73 -6.37
CA LEU A 103 -2.25 -14.20 -7.64
C LEU A 103 -0.71 -14.13 -7.65
N TYR A 104 -0.14 -13.06 -7.10
CA TYR A 104 1.30 -12.92 -6.99
C TYR A 104 1.93 -13.98 -6.06
N ILE A 105 1.28 -14.29 -4.94
CA ILE A 105 1.72 -15.33 -4.01
C ILE A 105 1.71 -16.70 -4.69
N GLU A 106 0.62 -17.04 -5.39
CA GLU A 106 0.52 -18.30 -6.14
C GLU A 106 1.61 -18.43 -7.21
N ALA A 107 1.79 -17.39 -8.03
CA ALA A 107 2.85 -17.34 -9.03
C ALA A 107 4.26 -17.39 -8.41
N SER A 108 4.44 -16.82 -7.22
CA SER A 108 5.71 -16.90 -6.49
C SER A 108 5.98 -18.31 -5.96
N LYS A 109 4.98 -19.01 -5.43
CA LYS A 109 5.13 -20.40 -4.97
C LYS A 109 5.52 -21.33 -6.11
N ALA A 110 4.86 -21.20 -7.27
CA ALA A 110 5.22 -21.97 -8.46
C ALA A 110 6.69 -21.72 -8.90
N ARG A 111 7.15 -20.47 -8.84
CA ARG A 111 8.56 -20.13 -9.12
C ARG A 111 9.52 -20.73 -8.10
N VAL A 112 9.18 -20.70 -6.81
CA VAL A 112 10.00 -21.31 -5.75
C VAL A 112 10.13 -22.81 -5.98
N GLU A 113 9.04 -23.53 -6.27
CA GLU A 113 9.08 -24.96 -6.57
C GLU A 113 9.94 -25.29 -7.80
N GLN A 114 9.89 -24.44 -8.83
CA GLN A 114 10.76 -24.60 -10.01
C GLN A 114 12.23 -24.43 -9.62
N TYR A 115 12.57 -23.35 -8.90
CA TYR A 115 13.95 -23.09 -8.50
C TYR A 115 14.48 -24.14 -7.50
N GLU A 116 13.64 -24.70 -6.65
CA GLU A 116 14.02 -25.80 -5.76
C GLU A 116 14.44 -27.05 -6.55
N LYS A 117 13.68 -27.41 -7.61
CA LYS A 117 14.05 -28.53 -8.50
C LYS A 117 15.36 -28.26 -9.25
N GLU A 118 15.56 -27.04 -9.73
CA GLU A 118 16.81 -26.63 -10.39
C GLU A 118 17.99 -26.70 -9.40
N LEU A 119 17.79 -26.27 -8.17
CA LEU A 119 18.79 -26.32 -7.11
C LEU A 119 19.13 -27.77 -6.72
N GLU A 120 18.14 -28.66 -6.63
CA GLU A 120 18.37 -30.10 -6.43
C GLU A 120 19.16 -30.72 -7.59
N LYS A 121 18.86 -30.35 -8.83
CA LYS A 121 19.65 -30.76 -10.00
C LYS A 121 21.11 -30.36 -9.85
N PHE A 122 21.41 -29.13 -9.43
CA PHE A 122 22.78 -28.67 -9.22
C PHE A 122 23.48 -29.33 -8.03
N LYS A 123 22.76 -29.62 -6.94
CA LYS A 123 23.32 -30.33 -5.77
C LYS A 123 23.70 -31.78 -6.08
N ASN A 124 22.90 -32.45 -6.90
CA ASN A 124 23.11 -33.85 -7.28
C ASN A 124 24.02 -34.01 -8.51
N MET A 125 24.50 -32.90 -9.07
CA MET A 125 25.40 -32.89 -10.21
C MET A 125 26.78 -33.43 -9.81
N ILE A 126 27.41 -34.15 -10.73
CA ILE A 126 28.80 -34.60 -10.56
C ILE A 126 29.69 -33.35 -10.39
N PRO A 127 30.64 -33.35 -9.44
CA PRO A 127 31.59 -32.25 -9.31
C PRO A 127 32.27 -31.94 -10.64
N PHE A 128 32.42 -30.66 -10.95
CA PHE A 128 32.89 -30.22 -12.26
C PHE A 128 34.25 -30.83 -12.66
N ASP A 129 35.14 -31.05 -11.68
CA ASP A 129 36.46 -31.67 -11.89
C ASP A 129 36.40 -33.14 -12.32
N GLN A 130 35.27 -33.81 -12.14
CA GLN A 130 35.05 -35.23 -12.43
C GLN A 130 34.01 -35.45 -13.53
N MET A 131 33.42 -34.39 -14.06
CA MET A 131 32.34 -34.46 -15.05
C MET A 131 32.93 -34.66 -16.46
N THR A 132 32.42 -35.63 -17.20
CA THR A 132 32.83 -35.83 -18.60
C THR A 132 32.06 -34.90 -19.55
N VAL A 133 32.56 -34.74 -20.78
CA VAL A 133 31.90 -33.91 -21.80
C VAL A 133 30.54 -34.51 -22.18
N GLU A 134 30.42 -35.84 -22.14
CA GLU A 134 29.17 -36.57 -22.33
C GLU A 134 28.16 -36.25 -21.22
N ASP A 135 28.56 -36.33 -19.94
CA ASP A 135 27.71 -36.01 -18.78
C ASP A 135 27.25 -34.54 -18.80
N LEU A 136 28.14 -33.63 -19.20
CA LEU A 136 27.84 -32.21 -19.36
C LEU A 136 26.79 -32.00 -20.46
N ASN A 137 26.93 -32.69 -21.60
CA ASN A 137 25.98 -32.59 -22.70
C ASN A 137 24.62 -33.23 -22.39
N GLU A 138 24.56 -34.23 -21.51
CA GLU A 138 23.29 -34.81 -21.03
C GLU A 138 22.59 -33.89 -20.03
N THR A 139 23.35 -33.26 -19.13
CA THR A 139 22.82 -32.34 -18.11
C THR A 139 22.47 -30.96 -18.67
N PHE A 140 23.22 -30.48 -19.66
CA PHE A 140 23.09 -29.16 -20.30
C PHE A 140 23.09 -29.30 -21.84
N PRO A 141 22.04 -29.87 -22.43
CA PRO A 141 21.96 -30.12 -23.87
C PRO A 141 22.10 -28.86 -24.73
N GLU A 142 21.82 -27.67 -24.18
CA GLU A 142 22.03 -26.37 -24.80
C GLU A 142 23.51 -26.02 -25.05
N THR A 143 24.44 -26.75 -24.43
CA THR A 143 25.89 -26.57 -24.61
C THR A 143 26.53 -27.56 -25.60
N LYS A 144 25.73 -28.46 -26.16
CA LYS A 144 26.22 -29.59 -26.96
C LYS A 144 26.46 -29.24 -28.42
N LEU A 145 27.73 -29.11 -28.83
CA LEU A 145 28.20 -28.87 -30.21
C LEU A 145 27.55 -29.79 -31.27
N ASP A 146 26.99 -29.22 -32.35
CA ASP A 146 26.31 -29.92 -33.43
C ASP A 146 27.16 -29.88 -34.70
N LYS A 147 27.99 -30.92 -34.84
CA LYS A 147 28.94 -31.07 -35.95
C LYS A 147 28.29 -31.57 -37.24
N GLU A 148 27.10 -32.18 -37.14
CA GLU A 148 26.37 -32.70 -38.31
C GLU A 148 25.71 -31.54 -39.05
N LYS A 149 25.09 -30.63 -38.31
CA LYS A 149 24.48 -29.43 -38.84
C LYS A 149 25.48 -28.31 -39.14
N TYR A 150 26.55 -28.18 -38.34
CA TYR A 150 27.61 -27.19 -38.53
C TYR A 150 28.97 -27.86 -38.72
N PRO A 151 29.31 -28.27 -39.96
CA PRO A 151 30.54 -29.03 -40.25
C PRO A 151 31.82 -28.24 -40.07
N TYR A 152 31.74 -26.90 -40.03
CA TYR A 152 32.88 -26.01 -39.87
C TYR A 152 32.86 -25.31 -38.51
N TRP A 153 34.05 -25.04 -37.96
CA TRP A 153 34.22 -24.30 -36.70
C TRP A 153 33.44 -22.96 -36.77
N PRO A 154 32.65 -22.58 -35.76
CA PRO A 154 32.65 -23.06 -34.37
C PRO A 154 31.70 -24.22 -34.00
N HIS A 155 31.19 -25.02 -34.95
CA HIS A 155 30.39 -26.24 -34.66
C HIS A 155 29.24 -26.05 -33.67
N LYS A 156 28.54 -24.90 -33.76
CA LYS A 156 27.59 -24.36 -32.78
C LYS A 156 26.73 -25.45 -32.13
N PRO A 157 26.62 -25.57 -30.80
CA PRO A 157 26.21 -24.56 -29.82
C PRO A 157 27.01 -24.53 -28.51
N ILE A 158 26.84 -23.41 -27.83
CA ILE A 158 27.16 -23.13 -26.43
C ILE A 158 26.14 -22.03 -26.06
N ALA A 159 24.92 -22.44 -25.68
CA ALA A 159 23.67 -21.65 -25.56
C ALA A 159 23.23 -20.84 -26.80
N ASP A 160 24.17 -20.59 -27.69
CA ASP A 160 24.15 -19.73 -28.84
C ASP A 160 25.43 -20.09 -29.63
N LEU A 161 26.60 -19.70 -29.10
CA LEU A 161 27.52 -18.79 -29.81
C LEU A 161 26.92 -17.42 -30.10
#